data_AF-A0A1W1VZ26-F1
#
_entry.id   AF-A0A1W1VZ26-F1
#
_cell.length_a   1.000
_cell.length_b   1.000
_cell.length_c   1.000
_cell.angle_alpha   90.00
_cell.angle_beta   90.00
_cell.angle_gamma   90.00
#
_symmetry.space_group_name_H-M   'P 1'
#
loop_
_entity.id
_entity.type
_entity.pdbx_description
1 polymer ?
#
loop_
_entity_poly.entity_id
_entity_poly.type
_entity_poly.pdbx_seq_one_letter_code
_entity_poly.pdbx_strand_id
1 'polypeptide(L)'
;MVEDVKLATEGGFQLLRLCVKYLAEPEQLQGLMLVSFEEQPTPRKVRTGKASSHPDELSRDAVVAALGKELQYTKLRLQTTIEEMESSLEELQSANEKLQSTNEEAMTNKEEMQSMNEELMTLNMQYVSRTEELSQAANDMKNFLEATEIAAIFLNNDLIIKRFTPPVGRIFKLVTSDVGHSITDFANMLRYDHLVRDVRQVIDRLVSAEANIQTTPASGTPCAFCPTAPSIIISTGPSSPSMT
;
A
#
# COMPACT_ATOMS: atom_id res chain seq x y z
N MET A 1 -53.85 -29.46 -10.07
CA MET A 1 -53.35 -30.85 -10.07
C MET A 1 -54.19 -31.65 -11.04
N VAL A 2 -53.54 -32.40 -11.93
CA VAL A 2 -54.23 -33.28 -12.89
C VAL A 2 -53.71 -34.69 -12.65
N GLU A 3 -54.63 -35.60 -12.38
CA GLU A 3 -54.33 -37.02 -12.16
C GLU A 3 -54.59 -37.82 -13.45
N ASP A 4 -53.95 -38.99 -13.58
CA ASP A 4 -54.10 -39.93 -14.69
C ASP A 4 -53.72 -39.41 -16.08
N VAL A 5 -52.65 -38.64 -16.18
CA VAL A 5 -52.10 -38.21 -17.47
C VAL A 5 -51.45 -39.43 -18.14
N LYS A 6 -52.06 -39.93 -19.21
CA LYS A 6 -51.56 -41.06 -20.00
C LYS A 6 -50.43 -40.61 -20.92
N LEU A 7 -49.22 -41.07 -20.66
CA LEU A 7 -48.06 -40.85 -21.53
C LEU A 7 -47.76 -42.14 -22.29
N ALA A 8 -47.67 -42.05 -23.61
CA ALA A 8 -47.25 -43.17 -24.46
C ALA A 8 -45.71 -43.24 -24.48
N THR A 9 -45.15 -44.32 -23.93
CA THR A 9 -43.72 -44.62 -23.99
C THR A 9 -43.49 -45.82 -24.91
N GLU A 10 -42.24 -46.08 -25.31
CA GLU A 10 -41.89 -47.20 -26.20
C GLU A 10 -42.31 -48.58 -25.65
N GLY A 11 -42.60 -48.68 -24.34
CA GLY A 11 -43.03 -49.91 -23.65
C GLY A 11 -44.51 -49.98 -23.26
N GLY A 12 -45.33 -48.95 -23.54
CA GLY A 12 -46.77 -48.94 -23.22
C GLY A 12 -47.30 -47.58 -22.77
N PHE A 13 -48.48 -47.56 -22.15
CA PHE A 13 -49.03 -46.34 -21.52
C PHE A 13 -48.65 -46.30 -20.05
N GLN A 14 -48.03 -45.20 -19.63
CA GLN A 14 -47.70 -44.91 -18.24
C GLN A 14 -48.64 -43.82 -17.72
N LEU A 15 -49.12 -43.96 -16.49
CA LEU A 15 -49.93 -42.94 -15.83
C LEU A 15 -49.00 -42.05 -15.00
N LEU A 16 -49.10 -40.75 -15.22
CA LEU A 16 -48.36 -39.74 -14.47
C LEU A 16 -49.33 -38.85 -13.70
N ARG A 17 -48.92 -38.46 -12.50
CA ARG A 17 -49.54 -37.35 -11.77
C ARG A 17 -48.77 -36.07 -12.10
N LEU A 18 -49.49 -35.05 -12.56
CA LEU A 18 -48.93 -33.76 -12.90
C LEU A 18 -49.29 -32.70 -11.85
N CYS A 19 -48.26 -32.16 -11.20
CA CYS A 19 -48.37 -31.14 -10.19
C CYS A 19 -47.75 -29.84 -10.69
N VAL A 20 -48.54 -28.76 -10.75
CA VAL A 20 -48.06 -27.41 -11.06
C VAL A 20 -48.21 -26.55 -9.82
N LYS A 21 -47.11 -25.97 -9.35
CA LYS A 21 -47.08 -25.03 -8.22
C LYS A 21 -46.40 -23.73 -8.64
N TYR A 22 -46.94 -22.61 -8.19
CA TYR A 22 -46.32 -21.30 -8.39
C TYR A 22 -45.23 -21.07 -7.33
N LEU A 23 -44.05 -20.61 -7.75
CA LEU A 23 -42.94 -20.30 -6.84
C LEU A 23 -42.99 -18.80 -6.50
N ALA A 24 -43.29 -18.49 -5.24
CA ALA A 24 -43.33 -17.12 -4.72
C ALA A 24 -42.01 -16.69 -4.04
N GLU A 25 -41.20 -17.66 -3.62
CA GLU A 25 -39.92 -17.46 -2.96
C GLU A 25 -38.91 -18.53 -3.42
N PRO A 26 -37.61 -18.23 -3.46
CA PRO A 26 -36.96 -16.92 -3.23
C PRO A 26 -37.16 -15.93 -4.40
N GLU A 27 -36.88 -14.63 -4.20
CA GLU A 27 -37.11 -13.53 -5.16
C GLU A 27 -36.62 -13.83 -6.59
N GLN A 28 -35.54 -14.60 -6.74
CA GLN A 28 -34.97 -14.95 -8.05
C GLN A 28 -35.85 -15.91 -8.88
N LEU A 29 -36.84 -16.57 -8.26
CA LEU A 29 -37.76 -17.51 -8.90
C LEU A 29 -39.20 -16.99 -8.97
N GLN A 30 -39.45 -15.74 -8.55
CA GLN A 30 -40.76 -15.10 -8.67
C GLN A 30 -41.17 -14.99 -10.14
N GLY A 31 -42.34 -15.55 -10.47
CA GLY A 31 -42.88 -15.58 -11.84
C GLY A 31 -42.74 -16.94 -12.54
N LEU A 32 -42.07 -17.91 -11.93
CA LEU A 32 -41.88 -19.24 -12.51
C LEU A 32 -42.87 -20.27 -11.92
N MET A 33 -43.26 -21.24 -12.74
CA MET A 33 -44.09 -22.37 -12.33
C MET A 33 -43.24 -23.64 -12.25
N LEU A 34 -43.27 -24.30 -11.10
CA LEU A 34 -42.69 -25.63 -10.91
C LEU A 34 -43.69 -26.67 -11.42
N VAL A 35 -43.31 -27.40 -12.46
CA VAL A 35 -44.05 -28.56 -12.97
C VAL A 35 -43.29 -29.83 -12.58
N SER A 36 -43.88 -30.65 -11.71
CA SER A 36 -43.34 -31.96 -11.34
C SER A 36 -44.21 -33.10 -11.88
N PHE A 37 -43.53 -34.17 -12.29
CA PHE A 37 -44.14 -35.40 -12.80
C PHE A 37 -43.83 -36.52 -11.81
N GLU A 38 -44.86 -37.10 -11.21
CA GLU A 38 -44.72 -38.26 -10.34
C GLU A 38 -45.25 -39.50 -11.06
N GLU A 39 -44.43 -40.55 -11.10
CA GLU A 39 -44.81 -41.82 -11.73
C GLU A 39 -45.82 -42.57 -10.86
N GLN A 40 -46.95 -42.98 -11.45
CA GLN A 40 -47.95 -43.80 -10.77
C GLN A 40 -47.82 -45.26 -11.23
N PRO A 41 -47.91 -46.24 -10.31
CA PRO A 41 -47.86 -47.65 -10.67
C PRO A 41 -49.06 -48.00 -11.56
N THR A 42 -48.81 -48.32 -12.83
CA THR A 42 -49.86 -48.75 -13.76
C THR A 42 -50.30 -50.19 -13.46
N PRO A 43 -51.59 -50.46 -13.24
CA PRO A 43 -52.07 -51.82 -13.00
C PRO A 43 -51.94 -52.67 -14.27
N ARG A 44 -50.93 -53.54 -14.32
CA ARG A 44 -50.66 -54.47 -15.42
C ARG A 44 -51.69 -55.60 -15.37
N LYS A 45 -52.64 -55.65 -16.32
CA LYS A 45 -53.58 -56.78 -16.45
C LYS A 45 -52.82 -58.05 -16.85
N VAL A 46 -52.54 -58.93 -15.89
CA VAL A 46 -52.00 -60.27 -16.14
C VAL A 46 -53.14 -61.18 -16.62
N ARG A 47 -53.04 -61.70 -17.84
CA ARG A 47 -53.95 -62.73 -18.37
C ARG A 47 -53.60 -64.06 -17.69
N THR A 48 -54.52 -64.58 -16.89
CA THR A 48 -54.40 -65.88 -16.22
C THR A 48 -54.63 -67.03 -17.21
N GLY A 49 -53.54 -67.66 -17.63
CA GLY A 49 -53.51 -68.96 -18.31
C GLY A 49 -53.33 -70.11 -17.31
N LYS A 50 -54.01 -71.22 -17.57
CA LYS A 50 -54.30 -72.36 -16.66
C LYS A 50 -53.07 -73.27 -16.42
N ALA A 51 -53.04 -73.80 -15.19
CA ALA A 51 -52.08 -74.69 -14.51
C ALA A 51 -51.34 -75.80 -15.27
N SER A 52 -50.09 -76.04 -14.86
CA SER A 52 -49.51 -77.38 -14.66
C SER A 52 -48.62 -77.42 -13.40
N SER A 53 -48.62 -78.59 -12.77
CA SER A 53 -48.08 -78.99 -11.46
C SER A 53 -46.61 -78.63 -11.14
N HIS A 54 -46.40 -78.26 -9.87
CA HIS A 54 -45.13 -77.96 -9.16
C HIS A 54 -44.15 -76.95 -9.78
N PRO A 55 -44.36 -75.63 -9.57
CA PRO A 55 -43.32 -74.60 -9.69
C PRO A 55 -43.07 -73.76 -8.41
N ASP A 56 -43.82 -73.98 -7.32
CA ASP A 56 -43.96 -72.95 -6.26
C ASP A 56 -42.75 -72.81 -5.31
N GLU A 57 -42.00 -73.88 -5.03
CA GLU A 57 -40.78 -73.80 -4.20
C GLU A 57 -39.59 -73.21 -4.96
N LEU A 58 -39.35 -73.64 -6.20
CA LEU A 58 -38.31 -73.06 -7.08
C LEU A 58 -38.59 -71.59 -7.40
N SER A 59 -39.87 -71.21 -7.51
CA SER A 59 -40.27 -69.82 -7.70
C SER A 59 -40.11 -68.99 -6.43
N ARG A 60 -40.35 -69.54 -5.23
CA ARG A 60 -40.08 -68.85 -3.96
C ARG A 60 -38.59 -68.65 -3.71
N ASP A 61 -37.77 -69.66 -3.93
CA ASP A 61 -36.32 -69.55 -3.76
C ASP A 61 -35.71 -68.55 -4.76
N ALA A 62 -36.21 -68.52 -6.01
CA ALA A 62 -35.82 -67.52 -7.00
C ALA A 62 -36.21 -66.09 -6.57
N VAL A 63 -37.39 -65.91 -5.99
CA VAL A 63 -37.85 -64.61 -5.46
C VAL A 63 -37.03 -64.18 -4.25
N VAL A 64 -36.74 -65.10 -3.31
CA VAL A 64 -35.88 -64.82 -2.15
C VAL A 64 -34.46 -64.45 -2.59
N ALA A 65 -33.91 -65.14 -3.58
CA ALA A 65 -32.61 -64.82 -4.15
C ALA A 65 -32.59 -63.46 -4.86
N ALA A 66 -33.66 -63.10 -5.58
CA ALA A 66 -33.80 -61.79 -6.22
C ALA A 66 -33.90 -60.66 -5.19
N LEU A 67 -34.73 -60.83 -4.15
CA LEU A 67 -34.85 -59.88 -3.04
C LEU A 67 -33.55 -59.75 -2.24
N GLY A 68 -32.83 -60.86 -2.04
CA GLY A 68 -31.50 -60.85 -1.41
C GLY A 68 -30.49 -60.02 -2.20
N LYS A 69 -30.47 -60.16 -3.53
CA LYS A 69 -29.64 -59.33 -4.42
C LYS A 69 -30.04 -57.86 -4.39
N GLU A 70 -31.33 -57.54 -4.39
CA GLU A 70 -31.83 -56.16 -4.34
C GLU A 70 -31.51 -55.49 -3.00
N LEU A 71 -31.67 -56.22 -1.88
CA LEU A 71 -31.28 -55.75 -0.56
C LEU A 71 -29.78 -55.47 -0.50
N GLN A 72 -28.95 -56.38 -1.04
CA GLN A 72 -27.51 -56.21 -1.05
C GLN A 72 -27.09 -55.04 -1.95
N TYR A 73 -27.73 -54.87 -3.11
CA TYR A 73 -27.53 -53.71 -3.98
C TYR A 73 -27.91 -52.40 -3.27
N THR A 74 -29.03 -52.38 -2.54
CA THR A 74 -29.48 -51.20 -1.80
C THR A 74 -28.53 -50.86 -0.64
N LYS A 75 -28.02 -51.87 0.07
CA LYS A 75 -27.02 -51.69 1.12
C LYS A 75 -25.73 -51.09 0.57
N LEU A 76 -25.21 -51.63 -0.53
CA LEU A 76 -24.02 -51.09 -1.20
C LEU A 76 -24.26 -49.64 -1.64
N ARG A 77 -25.41 -49.34 -2.24
CA ARG A 77 -25.77 -47.99 -2.66
C ARG A 77 -25.84 -47.02 -1.48
N LEU A 78 -26.47 -47.41 -0.38
CA LEU A 78 -26.52 -46.60 0.85
C LEU A 78 -25.12 -46.35 1.40
N GLN A 79 -24.27 -47.37 1.40
CA GLN A 79 -22.90 -47.25 1.88
C GLN A 79 -22.08 -46.28 1.02
N THR A 80 -22.19 -46.37 -0.31
CA THR A 80 -21.58 -45.39 -1.22
C THR A 80 -22.12 -43.98 -0.98
N THR A 81 -23.42 -43.81 -0.79
CA THR A 81 -23.99 -42.49 -0.50
C THR A 81 -23.52 -41.93 0.85
N ILE A 82 -23.33 -42.79 1.86
CA ILE A 82 -22.75 -42.37 3.15
C ILE A 82 -21.31 -41.90 2.95
N GLU A 83 -20.48 -42.68 2.25
CA GLU A 83 -19.09 -42.32 1.95
C GLU A 83 -19.00 -41.02 1.14
N GLU A 84 -19.86 -40.81 0.14
CA GLU A 84 -19.96 -39.56 -0.62
C GLU A 84 -20.35 -38.37 0.28
N MET A 85 -21.29 -38.58 1.20
CA MET A 85 -21.75 -37.55 2.13
C MET A 85 -20.66 -37.20 3.16
N GLU A 86 -19.95 -38.19 3.69
CA GLU A 86 -18.80 -38.00 4.58
C GLU A 86 -17.67 -37.24 3.86
N SER A 87 -17.35 -37.63 2.62
CA SER A 87 -16.39 -36.91 1.78
C SER A 87 -16.81 -35.45 1.56
N SER A 88 -18.09 -35.20 1.28
CA SER A 88 -18.60 -33.84 1.10
C SER A 88 -18.52 -33.02 2.39
N LEU A 89 -18.73 -33.63 3.55
CA LEU A 89 -18.58 -32.97 4.84
C LEU A 89 -17.13 -32.62 5.14
N GLU A 90 -16.18 -33.52 4.86
CA GLU A 90 -14.74 -33.25 5.01
C GLU A 90 -14.28 -32.12 4.09
N GLU A 91 -14.74 -32.08 2.84
CA GLU A 91 -14.45 -31.00 1.90
C GLU A 91 -14.99 -29.65 2.40
N LEU A 92 -16.22 -29.62 2.92
CA LEU A 92 -16.80 -28.41 3.51
C LEU A 92 -16.04 -27.95 4.76
N GLN A 93 -15.65 -28.88 5.62
CA GLN A 93 -14.84 -28.57 6.80
C GLN A 93 -13.48 -28.00 6.39
N SER A 94 -12.80 -28.63 5.44
CA SER A 94 -11.52 -28.15 4.91
C SER A 94 -11.65 -26.77 4.27
N ALA A 95 -12.72 -26.53 3.51
CA ALA A 95 -13.01 -25.20 2.94
C ALA A 95 -13.21 -24.14 4.04
N ASN A 96 -13.88 -24.49 5.12
CA ASN A 96 -14.09 -23.61 6.26
C ASN A 96 -12.78 -23.28 6.98
N GLU A 97 -11.94 -24.29 7.27
CA GLU A 97 -10.61 -24.11 7.87
C GLU A 97 -9.72 -23.22 6.99
N LYS A 98 -9.77 -23.41 5.67
CA LYS A 98 -9.02 -22.58 4.72
C LYS A 98 -9.51 -21.13 4.71
N LEU A 99 -10.82 -20.91 4.76
CA LEU A 99 -11.40 -19.56 4.89
C LEU A 99 -11.01 -18.90 6.21
N GLN A 100 -11.04 -19.65 7.31
CA GLN A 100 -10.59 -19.17 8.62
C GLN A 100 -9.11 -18.77 8.56
N SER A 101 -8.24 -19.63 8.03
CA SER A 101 -6.82 -19.34 7.88
C SER A 101 -6.57 -18.11 7.00
N THR A 102 -7.32 -17.95 5.89
CA THR A 102 -7.21 -16.76 5.02
C THR A 102 -7.65 -15.50 5.76
N ASN A 103 -8.66 -15.60 6.61
CA ASN A 103 -9.14 -14.48 7.41
C ASN A 103 -8.13 -14.10 8.51
N GLU A 104 -7.51 -15.08 9.16
CA GLU A 104 -6.42 -14.87 10.12
C GLU A 104 -5.21 -14.21 9.44
N GLU A 105 -4.80 -14.68 8.26
CA GLU A 105 -3.71 -14.07 7.48
C GLU A 105 -4.03 -12.62 7.07
N ALA A 106 -5.28 -12.35 6.65
CA ALA A 106 -5.72 -10.99 6.32
C ALA A 106 -5.71 -10.06 7.56
N MET A 107 -6.09 -10.58 8.72
CA MET A 107 -6.00 -9.85 10.00
C MET A 107 -4.56 -9.54 10.36
N THR A 108 -3.65 -10.52 10.26
CA THR A 108 -2.21 -10.31 10.50
C THR A 108 -1.63 -9.27 9.56
N ASN A 109 -1.92 -9.35 8.26
CA ASN A 109 -1.44 -8.36 7.28
C ASN A 109 -1.98 -6.95 7.59
N LYS A 110 -3.23 -6.84 8.05
CA LYS A 110 -3.79 -5.58 8.50
C LYS A 110 -3.04 -5.02 9.73
N GLU A 111 -2.74 -5.86 10.71
CA GLU A 111 -1.99 -5.46 11.91
C GLU A 111 -0.55 -5.03 11.56
N GLU A 112 0.12 -5.76 10.67
CA GLU A 112 1.46 -5.39 10.17
C GLU A 112 1.44 -4.04 9.46
N MET A 113 0.44 -3.79 8.60
CA MET A 113 0.28 -2.50 7.93
C MET A 113 -0.01 -1.36 8.91
N GLN A 114 -0.80 -1.61 9.95
CA GLN A 114 -1.06 -0.63 11.00
C GLN A 114 0.21 -0.31 11.79
N SER A 115 0.96 -1.34 12.19
CA SER A 115 2.26 -1.19 12.86
C SER A 115 3.25 -0.38 12.03
N MET A 116 3.37 -0.66 10.72
CA MET A 116 4.23 0.10 9.82
C MET A 116 3.81 1.58 9.70
N ASN A 117 2.51 1.85 9.72
CA ASN A 117 1.99 3.22 9.72
C ASN A 117 2.38 3.97 11.01
N GLU A 118 2.25 3.32 12.17
CA GLU A 118 2.64 3.88 13.46
C GLU A 118 4.15 4.17 13.54
N GLU A 119 4.98 3.27 13.00
CA GLU A 119 6.42 3.48 12.90
C GLU A 119 6.77 4.67 11.99
N LEU A 120 6.15 4.76 10.81
CA LEU A 120 6.33 5.88 9.90
C LEU A 120 5.91 7.21 10.52
N MET A 121 4.78 7.23 11.24
CA MET A 121 4.31 8.43 11.93
C MET A 121 5.31 8.85 13.02
N THR A 122 5.83 7.89 13.78
CA THR A 122 6.87 8.14 14.79
C THR A 122 8.13 8.72 14.18
N LEU A 123 8.60 8.16 13.06
CA LEU A 123 9.77 8.65 12.35
C LEU A 123 9.54 10.06 11.79
N ASN A 124 8.34 10.34 11.28
CA ASN A 124 7.98 11.67 10.80
C ASN A 124 8.02 12.70 11.95
N MET A 125 7.43 12.37 13.12
CA MET A 125 7.50 13.24 14.29
C MET A 125 8.95 13.52 14.72
N GLN A 126 9.81 12.50 14.73
CA GLN A 126 11.24 12.68 15.02
C GLN A 126 11.93 13.57 13.97
N TYR A 127 11.60 13.41 12.69
CA TYR A 127 12.15 14.23 11.62
C TYR A 127 11.75 15.71 11.73
N VAL A 128 10.47 15.97 12.03
CA VAL A 128 9.96 17.33 12.27
C VAL A 128 10.67 17.95 13.47
N SER A 129 10.75 17.24 14.61
CA SER A 129 11.45 17.71 15.80
C SER A 129 12.93 18.04 15.51
N ARG A 130 13.63 17.18 14.77
CA ARG A 130 15.03 17.42 14.38
C ARG A 130 15.18 18.63 13.47
N THR A 131 14.20 18.87 12.59
CA THR A 131 14.17 20.04 11.72
C THR A 131 13.93 21.32 12.53
N GLU A 132 13.04 21.27 13.53
CA GLU A 132 12.79 22.37 14.45
C GLU A 132 14.03 22.71 15.28
N GLU A 133 14.72 21.69 15.83
CA GLU A 133 15.98 21.87 16.55
C GLU A 133 17.06 22.53 15.67
N LEU A 134 17.22 22.07 14.42
CA LEU A 134 18.16 22.65 13.47
C LEU A 134 17.79 24.10 13.12
N SER A 135 16.50 24.37 12.92
CA SER A 135 16.00 25.73 12.65
C SER A 135 16.25 26.64 13.85
N GLN A 136 16.03 26.16 15.07
CA GLN A 136 16.30 26.90 16.30
C GLN A 136 17.80 27.21 16.43
N ALA A 137 18.67 26.22 16.28
CA ALA A 137 20.12 26.42 16.31
C ALA A 137 20.61 27.39 15.21
N ALA A 138 20.01 27.32 14.02
CA ALA A 138 20.32 28.24 12.92
C ALA A 138 19.89 29.68 13.24
N ASN A 139 18.71 29.86 13.86
CA ASN A 139 18.22 31.15 14.32
C ASN A 139 19.08 31.71 15.46
N ASP A 140 19.48 30.88 16.41
CA ASP A 140 20.38 31.28 17.51
C ASP A 140 21.74 31.74 16.96
N MET A 141 22.30 31.01 15.99
CA MET A 141 23.52 31.41 15.29
C MET A 141 23.36 32.74 14.55
N LYS A 142 22.21 32.96 13.89
CA LYS A 142 21.91 34.24 13.23
C LYS A 142 21.88 35.37 14.27
N ASN A 143 21.14 35.18 15.35
CA ASN A 143 21.02 36.18 16.42
C ASN A 143 22.37 36.49 17.06
N PHE A 144 23.22 35.48 17.29
CA PHE A 144 24.57 35.65 17.80
C PHE A 144 25.45 36.48 16.85
N LEU A 145 25.42 36.18 15.55
CA LEU A 145 26.19 36.92 14.55
C LEU A 145 25.69 38.36 14.37
N GLU A 146 24.39 38.61 14.51
CA GLU A 146 23.84 39.95 14.51
C GLU A 146 24.24 40.74 15.77
N ALA A 147 24.29 40.09 16.93
CA ALA A 147 24.66 40.72 18.21
C ALA A 147 26.15 41.07 18.35
N THR A 148 27.04 40.33 17.68
CA THR A 148 28.50 40.58 17.76
C THR A 148 28.97 41.80 16.96
N GLU A 149 28.11 42.39 16.12
CA GLU A 149 28.41 43.54 15.24
C GLU A 149 29.67 43.35 14.35
N ILE A 150 30.17 42.12 14.21
CA ILE A 150 31.31 41.79 13.34
C ILE A 150 30.83 41.84 11.89
N ALA A 151 31.56 42.57 11.03
CA ALA A 151 31.33 42.55 9.60
C ALA A 151 31.86 41.24 8.98
N ALA A 152 30.98 40.30 8.65
CA ALA A 152 31.34 38.98 8.14
C ALA A 152 30.45 38.58 6.95
N ILE A 153 31.07 38.00 5.91
CA ILE A 153 30.41 37.38 4.77
C ILE A 153 30.75 35.88 4.79
N PHE A 154 29.72 35.04 4.69
CA PHE A 154 29.84 33.59 4.60
C PHE A 154 29.64 33.18 3.15
N LEU A 155 30.65 32.52 2.58
CA LEU A 155 30.65 32.05 1.20
C LEU A 155 30.60 30.51 1.15
N ASN A 156 30.15 29.94 0.04
CA ASN A 156 30.41 28.54 -0.28
C ASN A 156 31.75 28.38 -1.04
N ASN A 157 32.12 27.16 -1.39
CA ASN A 157 33.36 26.88 -2.13
C ASN A 157 33.40 27.53 -3.53
N ASP A 158 32.23 27.85 -4.09
CA ASP A 158 32.07 28.52 -5.39
C ASP A 158 32.05 30.05 -5.26
N LEU A 159 32.38 30.61 -4.09
CA LEU A 159 32.37 32.05 -3.78
C LEU A 159 30.97 32.69 -3.81
N ILE A 160 29.93 31.88 -3.70
CA ILE A 160 28.53 32.32 -3.62
C ILE A 160 28.19 32.73 -2.18
N ILE A 161 27.56 33.88 -2.02
CA ILE A 161 27.13 34.42 -0.74
C ILE A 161 26.03 33.54 -0.14
N LYS A 162 26.32 32.86 0.97
CA LYS A 162 25.34 32.09 1.75
C LYS A 162 24.63 32.93 2.81
N ARG A 163 25.38 33.82 3.47
CA ARG A 163 24.87 34.71 4.52
C ARG A 163 25.85 35.86 4.72
N PHE A 164 25.38 36.98 5.25
CA PHE A 164 26.24 38.08 5.68
C PHE A 164 25.63 38.79 6.90
N THR A 165 26.45 39.47 7.68
CA THR A 165 25.98 40.27 8.84
C THR A 165 25.62 41.70 8.41
N PRO A 166 24.66 42.38 9.06
CA PRO A 166 24.26 43.74 8.68
C PRO A 166 25.42 44.77 8.57
N PRO A 167 26.46 44.74 9.43
CA PRO A 167 27.60 45.66 9.30
C PRO A 167 28.33 45.55 7.96
N VAL A 168 28.51 44.33 7.42
CA VAL A 168 29.23 44.15 6.15
C VAL A 168 28.40 44.59 4.95
N GLY A 169 27.06 44.54 5.06
CA GLY A 169 26.15 45.09 4.06
C GLY A 169 26.36 46.59 3.84
N ARG A 170 26.81 47.34 4.84
CA ARG A 170 27.16 48.78 4.68
C ARG A 170 28.48 48.98 3.94
N ILE A 171 29.42 48.04 4.10
CA ILE A 171 30.77 48.10 3.49
C ILE A 171 30.70 47.67 2.03
N PHE A 172 30.02 46.57 1.74
CA PHE A 172 29.88 45.98 0.40
C PHE A 172 28.60 46.40 -0.33
N LYS A 173 27.73 47.22 0.30
CA LYS A 173 26.41 47.61 -0.22
C LYS A 173 25.51 46.42 -0.59
N LEU A 174 25.65 45.32 0.15
CA LEU A 174 24.86 44.11 -0.05
C LEU A 174 23.44 44.30 0.49
N VAL A 175 22.46 43.82 -0.27
CA VAL A 175 21.06 43.69 0.13
C VAL A 175 20.70 42.21 0.32
N THR A 176 19.60 41.94 1.02
CA THR A 176 19.17 40.56 1.32
C THR A 176 18.90 39.72 0.06
N SER A 177 18.55 40.37 -1.06
CA SER A 177 18.38 39.71 -2.36
C SER A 177 19.68 39.24 -3.01
N ASP A 178 20.84 39.66 -2.50
CA ASP A 178 22.15 39.29 -3.05
C ASP A 178 22.65 37.92 -2.54
N VAL A 179 21.96 37.33 -1.57
CA VAL A 179 22.21 35.94 -1.14
C VAL A 179 21.98 35.01 -2.33
N GLY A 180 22.95 34.14 -2.62
CA GLY A 180 22.95 33.27 -3.81
C GLY A 180 23.70 33.82 -5.02
N HIS A 181 24.19 35.06 -4.97
CA HIS A 181 25.05 35.64 -6.02
C HIS A 181 26.54 35.47 -5.67
N SER A 182 27.40 35.56 -6.69
CA SER A 182 28.85 35.47 -6.50
C SER A 182 29.39 36.74 -5.86
N ILE A 183 30.28 36.61 -4.87
CA ILE A 183 30.95 37.78 -4.27
C ILE A 183 31.78 38.57 -5.29
N THR A 184 32.18 37.94 -6.40
CA THR A 184 32.92 38.59 -7.49
C THR A 184 32.14 39.71 -8.16
N ASP A 185 30.81 39.59 -8.19
CA ASP A 185 29.94 40.60 -8.82
C ASP A 185 29.97 41.92 -8.04
N PHE A 186 30.27 41.83 -6.74
CA PHE A 186 30.40 42.95 -5.82
C PHE A 186 31.87 43.36 -5.57
N ALA A 187 32.83 42.53 -5.98
CA ALA A 187 34.26 42.77 -5.76
C ALA A 187 34.76 44.05 -6.44
N ASN A 188 34.15 44.46 -7.57
CA ASN A 188 34.49 45.71 -8.26
C ASN A 188 34.21 46.99 -7.44
N MET A 189 33.44 46.91 -6.36
CA MET A 189 33.17 48.06 -5.47
C MET A 189 34.28 48.25 -4.42
N LEU A 190 35.09 47.22 -4.19
CA LEU A 190 36.29 47.29 -3.38
C LEU A 190 37.49 47.61 -4.28
N ARG A 191 38.43 48.43 -3.79
CA ARG A 191 39.76 48.52 -4.40
C ARG A 191 40.62 47.33 -3.94
N TYR A 192 40.16 46.11 -4.25
CA TYR A 192 40.80 44.87 -3.83
C TYR A 192 40.76 43.79 -4.91
N ASP A 193 41.67 43.93 -5.89
CA ASP A 193 41.76 43.06 -7.07
C ASP A 193 42.25 41.62 -6.75
N HIS A 194 42.66 41.37 -5.51
CA HIS A 194 43.20 40.08 -5.06
C HIS A 194 42.20 39.23 -4.27
N LEU A 195 40.96 39.68 -4.07
CA LEU A 195 39.94 38.97 -3.26
C LEU A 195 39.80 37.50 -3.65
N VAL A 196 39.60 37.24 -4.94
CA VAL A 196 39.36 35.89 -5.47
C VAL A 196 40.59 35.00 -5.27
N ARG A 197 41.78 35.57 -5.45
CA ARG A 197 43.04 34.84 -5.28
C ARG A 197 43.22 34.45 -3.82
N ASP A 198 42.95 35.35 -2.89
CA ASP A 198 43.17 35.11 -1.47
C ASP A 198 42.13 34.15 -0.90
N VAL A 199 40.86 34.26 -1.30
CA VAL A 199 39.84 33.28 -0.90
C VAL A 199 40.18 31.89 -1.42
N ARG A 200 40.62 31.75 -2.68
CA ARG A 200 41.07 30.45 -3.21
C ARG A 200 42.28 29.91 -2.46
N GLN A 201 43.26 30.77 -2.15
CA GLN A 201 44.43 30.39 -1.38
C GLN A 201 44.05 29.91 0.03
N VAL A 202 43.06 30.54 0.67
CA VAL A 202 42.55 30.16 1.99
C VAL A 202 41.79 28.83 1.92
N ILE A 203 40.99 28.60 0.87
CA ILE A 203 40.32 27.32 0.62
C ILE A 203 41.34 26.19 0.42
N ASP A 204 42.37 26.41 -0.40
CA ASP A 204 43.37 25.39 -0.75
C ASP A 204 44.35 25.11 0.41
N ARG A 205 44.73 26.13 1.17
CA ARG A 205 45.76 26.02 2.23
C ARG A 205 45.19 25.86 3.63
N LEU A 206 43.90 26.14 3.84
CA LEU A 206 43.23 26.14 5.15
C LEU A 206 43.90 27.08 6.18
N VAL A 207 44.62 28.09 5.70
CA VAL A 207 45.26 29.13 6.53
C VAL A 207 44.53 30.44 6.27
N SER A 208 44.06 31.09 7.35
CA SER A 208 43.39 32.40 7.26
C SER A 208 44.32 33.47 6.69
N ALA A 209 43.79 34.33 5.83
CA ALA A 209 44.48 35.48 5.27
C ALA A 209 43.84 36.78 5.77
N GLU A 210 44.66 37.74 6.17
CA GLU A 210 44.21 39.07 6.57
C GLU A 210 44.68 40.11 5.57
N ALA A 211 43.77 40.99 5.15
CA ALA A 211 44.06 42.04 4.19
C ALA A 211 43.36 43.35 4.57
N ASN A 212 44.09 44.46 4.45
CA ASN A 212 43.53 45.79 4.62
C ASN A 212 42.93 46.26 3.30
N ILE A 213 41.67 46.66 3.31
CA ILE A 213 40.97 47.13 2.11
C ILE A 213 40.67 48.62 2.18
N GLN A 214 40.60 49.25 1.01
CA GLN A 214 40.11 50.61 0.85
C GLN A 214 38.74 50.57 0.18
N THR A 215 37.76 51.21 0.80
CA THR A 215 36.42 51.38 0.23
C THR A 215 36.36 52.68 -0.55
N THR A 216 35.66 52.68 -1.69
CA THR A 216 35.41 53.91 -2.45
C THR A 216 34.23 54.63 -1.79
N PRO A 217 34.40 55.85 -1.23
CA PRO A 217 33.27 56.59 -0.66
C PRO A 217 32.22 56.89 -1.76
N ALA A 218 30.95 56.88 -1.38
CA ALA A 218 29.82 57.08 -2.31
C ALA A 218 29.70 58.51 -2.85
N SER A 219 30.42 59.47 -2.26
CA SER A 219 30.63 60.81 -2.80
C SER A 219 32.11 60.94 -3.15
N GLY A 220 32.45 61.48 -4.32
CA GLY A 220 33.83 61.59 -4.84
C GLY A 220 34.79 62.48 -4.04
N THR A 221 34.56 62.64 -2.74
CA THR A 221 35.42 63.29 -1.77
C THR A 221 36.31 62.24 -1.11
N PRO A 222 37.65 62.35 -1.18
CA PRO A 222 38.51 61.49 -0.38
C PRO A 222 38.24 61.75 1.11
N CYS A 223 37.75 60.74 1.82
CA CYS A 223 37.62 60.80 3.27
C CYS A 223 39.01 60.94 3.89
N ALA A 224 39.40 62.17 4.24
CA ALA A 224 40.67 62.48 4.90
C ALA A 224 40.72 62.00 6.37
N PHE A 225 39.61 61.50 6.91
CA PHE A 225 39.49 60.98 8.27
C PHE A 225 38.63 59.71 8.29
N CYS A 226 39.23 58.57 7.95
CA CYS A 226 38.78 57.27 8.41
C CYS A 226 39.89 56.73 9.33
N PRO A 227 39.72 56.71 10.66
CA PRO A 227 40.82 56.43 11.59
C PRO A 227 41.40 55.01 11.48
N THR A 228 40.68 54.11 10.81
CA THR A 228 41.05 52.71 10.60
C THR A 228 40.57 52.29 9.21
N ALA A 229 41.50 51.86 8.36
CA ALA A 229 41.13 51.12 7.16
C ALA A 229 40.46 49.80 7.61
N PRO A 230 39.26 49.45 7.10
CA PRO A 230 38.64 48.19 7.48
C PRO A 230 39.54 47.03 7.04
N SER A 231 39.88 46.16 8.00
CA SER A 231 40.61 44.91 7.75
C SER A 231 39.59 43.82 7.47
N ILE A 232 39.80 43.05 6.40
CA ILE A 232 39.04 41.83 6.11
C ILE A 232 39.89 40.63 6.54
N ILE A 233 39.27 39.72 7.27
CA ILE A 233 39.82 38.40 7.56
C ILE A 233 39.08 37.39 6.69
N ILE A 234 39.83 36.69 5.85
CA ILE A 234 39.33 35.59 5.02
C ILE A 234 39.74 34.29 5.71
N SER A 235 38.76 33.51 6.14
CA SER A 235 38.98 32.25 6.84
C SER A 235 38.00 31.19 6.35
N THR A 236 38.44 29.92 6.34
CA THR A 236 37.58 28.78 6.04
C THR A 236 36.79 28.36 7.28
N GLY A 237 35.48 28.16 7.14
CA GLY A 237 34.66 27.46 8.14
C GLY A 237 34.87 25.93 8.07
N PRO A 238 34.30 25.16 9.01
CA PRO A 238 34.35 23.70 8.95
C PRO A 238 33.73 23.20 7.65
N SER A 239 34.50 22.43 6.89
CA SER A 239 34.10 21.82 5.62
C SER A 239 32.85 20.96 5.84
N SER A 240 31.76 21.26 5.13
CA SER A 240 30.60 20.38 5.05
C SER A 240 31.06 19.04 4.45
N PRO A 241 30.72 17.88 5.03
CA PRO A 241 31.01 16.61 4.39
C PRO A 241 30.24 16.57 3.07
N SER A 242 30.97 16.37 1.98
CA SER A 242 30.38 16.11 0.66
C SER A 242 29.50 14.87 0.77
N MET A 243 28.19 15.03 0.57
CA MET A 243 27.29 13.89 0.37
C MET A 243 27.60 13.29 -0.99
N THR A 244 28.37 12.19 -1.00
CA THR A 244 28.38 11.19 -2.08
C THR A 244 27.22 10.24 -1.91
#